data_AF-A0ABD0X9U2-F1
#
_entry.id   AF-A0ABD0X9U2-F1
#
_cell.length_a   1.000
_cell.length_b   1.000
_cell.length_c   1.000
_cell.angle_alpha   90.00
_cell.angle_beta   90.00
_cell.angle_gamma   90.00
#
_symmetry.space_group_name_H-M   'P 1'
#
loop_
_entity.id
_entity.type
_entity.pdbx_description
1 polymer ?
#
loop_
_entity_poly.entity_id
_entity_poly.type
_entity_poly.pdbx_seq_one_letter_code
_entity_poly.pdbx_strand_id
1 'polypeptide(L)'
;MDGAEALMSNVNSSYSAPVSSLMSDEEEMEGRYTDELDRAPLLRQHTALPPVANGGPLTFRRCPGDSYCMVYMIFFMLGIGSLLPWNFFITAKHYWLYKLKSNSTASPGDGHETDLSVYFESYLAIASTVPSVLCLVLNYLLVNRLSPAVRIISSLLIILAVFIITTIMVKVDTSGCREQFFFGTLASVALVSGASNLFSGSVFGISGHYPMRISQALISGQAMGGTLSAVASIVDLAAAKDVTDSALAYFLTADVFILLCVIMYLLLPKLDYSRHYMLAVECSSATPETCGEAESQEVAPVSIVSSVSAPPLKPILQKTWLLGLCVFYVFFVSIIVFPAVSSGIQSVNRDSASPWTTTYFTPLTSFFLYNVADFCGRQATAMAAGTRPHQ
;
A
#
# COMPACT_ATOMS: atom_id res chain seq x y z
N MET A 1 -14.70 55.15 -27.52
CA MET A 1 -15.10 53.98 -26.72
C MET A 1 -13.84 53.45 -26.09
N ASP A 2 -13.64 53.90 -24.86
CA ASP A 2 -12.50 53.66 -23.97
C ASP A 2 -12.45 52.22 -23.45
N GLY A 3 -11.29 51.80 -22.92
CA GLY A 3 -11.22 50.80 -21.85
C GLY A 3 -10.09 49.78 -21.99
N ALA A 4 -9.08 49.89 -21.12
CA ALA A 4 -7.87 49.07 -21.00
C ALA A 4 -8.05 47.80 -20.13
N GLU A 5 -6.94 47.06 -19.97
CA GLU A 5 -6.62 46.00 -18.96
C GLU A 5 -7.06 44.55 -19.25
N ALA A 6 -6.29 43.47 -18.99
CA ALA A 6 -4.98 43.29 -18.35
C ALA A 6 -4.31 41.96 -18.80
N LEU A 7 -2.98 41.96 -18.78
CA LEU A 7 -2.07 40.81 -18.78
C LEU A 7 -2.31 39.91 -17.55
N MET A 8 -2.24 38.59 -17.69
CA MET A 8 -1.66 37.74 -16.62
C MET A 8 -0.92 36.52 -17.16
N SER A 9 0.30 36.42 -16.64
CA SER A 9 1.38 35.50 -16.88
C SER A 9 1.26 34.19 -16.09
N ASN A 10 1.80 33.12 -16.67
CA ASN A 10 2.61 32.06 -16.05
C ASN A 10 2.50 31.84 -14.53
N VAL A 11 2.10 30.64 -14.12
CA VAL A 11 2.40 30.10 -12.78
C VAL A 11 3.26 28.85 -12.96
N ASN A 12 4.56 29.09 -13.11
CA ASN A 12 5.60 28.07 -12.95
C ASN A 12 5.79 27.86 -11.45
N SER A 13 5.79 26.60 -11.01
CA SER A 13 5.98 26.23 -9.61
C SER A 13 7.45 26.37 -9.22
N SER A 14 7.79 27.46 -8.56
CA SER A 14 9.09 27.68 -7.93
C SER A 14 9.07 27.17 -6.48
N TYR A 15 9.79 26.09 -6.21
CA TYR A 15 10.33 25.78 -4.89
C TYR A 15 11.81 26.18 -4.90
N SER A 16 12.12 27.36 -4.37
CA SER A 16 13.50 27.74 -4.03
C SER A 16 13.46 28.60 -2.77
N ALA A 17 14.16 28.15 -1.73
CA ALA A 17 14.32 28.86 -0.47
C ALA A 17 15.12 30.17 -0.67
N PRO A 18 14.88 31.22 0.13
CA PRO A 18 15.47 32.52 -0.12
C PRO A 18 16.94 32.57 0.33
N VAL A 19 17.82 33.02 -0.56
CA VAL A 19 19.15 33.52 -0.20
C VAL A 19 19.20 34.99 -0.62
N SER A 20 19.50 35.86 0.34
CA SER A 20 19.57 37.30 0.19
C SER A 20 20.80 37.75 -0.61
N SER A 21 20.52 38.49 -1.69
CA SER A 21 21.22 39.68 -2.21
C SER A 21 22.75 39.77 -2.21
N LEU A 22 23.33 39.90 -3.42
CA LEU A 22 24.20 41.02 -3.79
C LEU A 22 24.22 41.19 -5.32
N MET A 23 24.13 42.46 -5.75
CA MET A 23 24.12 43.03 -7.11
C MET A 23 25.29 42.50 -7.97
N SER A 24 25.27 42.49 -9.30
CA SER A 24 25.03 43.61 -10.24
C SER A 24 24.96 43.13 -11.70
N ASP A 25 24.41 43.99 -12.54
CA ASP A 25 24.09 43.90 -13.97
C ASP A 25 25.23 43.47 -14.92
N GLU A 26 24.88 42.80 -16.04
CA GLU A 26 25.35 43.12 -17.41
C GLU A 26 24.69 42.22 -18.48
N GLU A 27 24.71 42.72 -19.73
CA GLU A 27 23.72 42.65 -20.81
C GLU A 27 23.76 41.42 -21.76
N GLU A 28 22.76 41.39 -22.65
CA GLU A 28 22.44 40.48 -23.76
C GLU A 28 23.57 40.18 -24.77
N MET A 29 23.57 38.97 -25.36
CA MET A 29 23.70 38.80 -26.83
C MET A 29 23.26 37.40 -27.32
N GLU A 30 22.36 37.36 -28.32
CA GLU A 30 21.97 36.18 -29.11
C GLU A 30 23.09 35.69 -30.06
N GLY A 31 23.11 34.37 -30.38
CA GLY A 31 23.92 33.86 -31.51
C GLY A 31 23.95 32.34 -31.76
N ARG A 32 22.97 31.83 -32.51
CA ARG A 32 23.06 30.93 -33.69
C ARG A 32 23.94 29.63 -33.69
N TYR A 33 23.24 28.48 -33.88
CA TYR A 33 23.57 27.21 -34.61
C TYR A 33 25.03 26.71 -34.75
N THR A 34 25.30 25.44 -34.38
CA THR A 34 25.55 24.30 -35.31
C THR A 34 25.85 22.98 -34.59
N ASP A 35 25.40 21.88 -35.21
CA ASP A 35 25.68 20.47 -34.91
C ASP A 35 27.18 20.13 -34.87
N GLU A 36 27.59 19.29 -33.92
CA GLU A 36 28.51 18.16 -34.15
C GLU A 36 28.57 17.29 -32.88
N LEU A 37 27.88 16.14 -32.91
CA LEU A 37 27.99 15.11 -31.87
C LEU A 37 28.30 13.77 -32.53
N ASP A 38 29.60 13.46 -32.65
CA ASP A 38 30.04 12.11 -32.98
C ASP A 38 31.33 11.77 -32.20
N ARG A 39 31.16 11.09 -31.06
CA ARG A 39 32.05 10.06 -30.48
C ARG A 39 31.75 9.81 -28.98
N ALA A 40 31.18 8.64 -28.69
CA ALA A 40 31.53 7.89 -27.47
C ALA A 40 33.02 7.43 -27.57
N PRO A 41 33.75 7.01 -26.50
CA PRO A 41 33.21 6.32 -25.31
C PRO A 41 33.97 6.54 -23.97
N LEU A 42 33.45 5.89 -22.90
CA LEU A 42 34.13 5.47 -21.65
C LEU A 42 34.34 6.46 -20.48
N LEU A 43 33.82 6.02 -19.32
CA LEU A 43 34.37 6.14 -17.95
C LEU A 43 35.24 7.37 -17.57
N ARG A 44 34.70 8.19 -16.67
CA ARG A 44 35.44 8.93 -15.61
C ARG A 44 34.61 8.79 -14.34
N GLN A 45 34.97 8.00 -13.32
CA GLN A 45 36.13 8.03 -12.43
C GLN A 45 36.51 9.43 -11.93
N HIS A 46 36.17 9.64 -10.66
CA HIS A 46 36.74 10.58 -9.68
C HIS A 46 37.51 11.78 -10.24
N THR A 47 36.88 12.96 -10.20
CA THR A 47 37.61 14.23 -10.12
C THR A 47 37.38 14.82 -8.73
N ALA A 48 38.38 14.65 -7.86
CA ALA A 48 38.51 15.45 -6.66
C ALA A 48 38.83 16.90 -7.06
N LEU A 49 38.04 17.85 -6.58
CA LEU A 49 38.36 19.28 -6.61
C LEU A 49 39.29 19.61 -5.41
N PRO A 50 40.18 20.62 -5.53
CA PRO A 50 41.24 20.88 -4.55
C PRO A 50 40.68 21.50 -3.26
N PRO A 51 41.39 21.40 -2.12
CA PRO A 51 40.89 21.92 -0.86
C PRO A 51 41.14 23.43 -0.79
N VAL A 52 40.07 24.22 -0.84
CA VAL A 52 40.10 25.57 -0.27
C VAL A 52 39.78 25.43 1.20
N ALA A 53 40.81 25.57 2.02
CA ALA A 53 40.71 25.64 3.46
C ALA A 53 40.00 26.95 3.85
N ASN A 54 38.85 26.85 4.55
CA ASN A 54 38.56 27.65 5.75
C ASN A 54 37.21 27.27 6.38
N GLY A 55 37.30 26.76 7.62
CA GLY A 55 36.39 26.97 8.75
C GLY A 55 34.87 26.88 8.58
N GLY A 56 34.30 25.70 8.85
CA GLY A 56 32.90 25.52 9.25
C GLY A 56 32.48 24.03 9.19
N PRO A 57 31.75 23.47 10.18
CA PRO A 57 31.31 22.08 10.13
C PRO A 57 30.08 21.97 9.20
N LEU A 58 30.28 22.12 7.89
CA LEU A 58 29.32 21.65 6.90
C LEU A 58 29.54 20.16 6.74
N THR A 59 29.01 19.38 7.69
CA THR A 59 28.73 17.97 7.45
C THR A 59 27.72 17.93 6.31
N PHE A 60 28.21 17.80 5.08
CA PHE A 60 27.42 17.32 3.96
C PHE A 60 26.92 15.94 4.40
N ARG A 61 25.71 15.88 4.97
CA ARG A 61 25.09 14.66 5.45
C ARG A 61 24.80 13.84 4.20
N ARG A 62 25.80 13.10 3.74
CA ARG A 62 25.74 12.27 2.54
C ARG A 62 24.59 11.31 2.79
N CYS A 63 23.46 11.51 2.09
CA CYS A 63 22.36 10.55 2.14
C CYS A 63 22.99 9.19 1.78
N PRO A 64 22.97 8.20 2.68
CA PRO A 64 23.49 6.88 2.34
C PRO A 64 22.72 6.40 1.11
N GLY A 65 23.42 5.94 0.09
CA GLY A 65 22.76 5.31 -1.06
C GLY A 65 22.17 3.98 -0.63
N ASP A 66 20.93 3.68 -1.04
CA ASP A 66 20.36 2.33 -0.90
C ASP A 66 21.06 1.38 -1.89
N SER A 67 22.28 0.96 -1.53
CA SER A 67 23.21 0.26 -2.43
C SER A 67 22.70 -1.10 -2.90
N TYR A 68 21.60 -1.61 -2.34
CA TYR A 68 20.98 -2.88 -2.69
C TYR A 68 19.46 -2.79 -2.92
N CYS A 69 18.87 -1.59 -2.97
CA CYS A 69 17.41 -1.40 -3.03
C CYS A 69 16.64 -2.17 -1.94
N MET A 70 17.26 -2.42 -0.78
CA MET A 70 16.70 -3.29 0.26
C MET A 70 15.46 -2.66 0.90
N VAL A 71 15.46 -1.34 1.07
CA VAL A 71 14.29 -0.64 1.62
C VAL A 71 13.15 -0.67 0.61
N TYR A 72 13.45 -0.52 -0.69
CA TYR A 72 12.45 -0.70 -1.74
C TYR A 72 11.82 -2.10 -1.70
N MET A 73 12.63 -3.16 -1.59
CA MET A 73 12.15 -4.54 -1.51
C MET A 73 11.32 -4.82 -0.25
N ILE A 74 11.69 -4.24 0.89
CA ILE A 74 10.90 -4.35 2.13
C ILE A 74 9.53 -3.71 1.95
N PHE A 75 9.46 -2.47 1.47
CA PHE A 75 8.16 -1.80 1.26
C PHE A 75 7.32 -2.50 0.18
N PHE A 76 7.94 -3.05 -0.86
CA PHE A 76 7.26 -3.90 -1.85
C PHE A 76 6.66 -5.16 -1.19
N MET A 77 7.42 -5.87 -0.36
CA MET A 77 6.93 -7.04 0.38
C MET A 77 5.83 -6.69 1.40
N LEU A 78 5.93 -5.56 2.08
CA LEU A 78 4.86 -5.06 2.96
C LEU A 78 3.59 -4.75 2.17
N GLY A 79 3.74 -4.25 0.93
CA GLY A 79 2.63 -4.05 0.01
C GLY A 79 1.91 -5.35 -0.32
N ILE A 80 2.67 -6.39 -0.67
CA ILE A 80 2.13 -7.74 -0.92
C ILE A 80 1.35 -8.23 0.30
N GLY A 81 1.96 -8.18 1.49
CA GLY A 81 1.35 -8.64 2.73
C GLY A 81 0.08 -7.91 3.14
N SER A 82 -0.16 -6.69 2.63
CA SER A 82 -1.35 -5.92 2.97
C SER A 82 -2.63 -6.42 2.30
N LEU A 83 -2.52 -6.98 1.08
CA LEU A 83 -3.67 -7.39 0.26
C LEU A 83 -3.70 -8.89 -0.02
N LEU A 84 -2.56 -9.57 -0.05
CA LEU A 84 -2.49 -11.00 -0.34
C LEU A 84 -3.41 -11.85 0.58
N PRO A 85 -3.46 -11.64 1.91
CA PRO A 85 -4.31 -12.46 2.78
C PRO A 85 -5.79 -12.32 2.41
N TRP A 86 -6.25 -11.09 2.17
CA TRP A 86 -7.61 -10.79 1.72
C TRP A 86 -7.92 -11.42 0.36
N ASN A 87 -6.98 -11.34 -0.58
CA ASN A 87 -7.16 -11.88 -1.93
C ASN A 87 -7.28 -13.41 -1.93
N PHE A 88 -6.47 -14.11 -1.14
CA PHE A 88 -6.60 -15.56 -0.96
C PHE A 88 -7.90 -15.97 -0.28
N PHE A 89 -8.38 -15.17 0.67
CA PHE A 89 -9.66 -15.41 1.32
C PHE A 89 -10.83 -15.39 0.33
N ILE A 90 -10.88 -14.41 -0.57
CA ILE A 90 -11.88 -14.33 -1.65
C ILE A 90 -11.68 -15.46 -2.66
N THR A 91 -10.43 -15.76 -3.01
CA THR A 91 -10.07 -16.80 -3.99
C THR A 91 -10.56 -18.19 -3.57
N ALA A 92 -10.55 -18.49 -2.27
CA ALA A 92 -11.02 -19.75 -1.72
C ALA A 92 -12.56 -19.92 -1.75
N LYS A 93 -13.28 -19.24 -2.66
CA LYS A 93 -14.74 -19.30 -2.83
C LYS A 93 -15.30 -20.72 -2.82
N HIS A 94 -14.71 -21.61 -3.63
CA HIS A 94 -15.19 -23.00 -3.75
C HIS A 94 -15.13 -23.75 -2.41
N TYR A 95 -14.14 -23.46 -1.57
CA TYR A 95 -14.03 -24.04 -0.24
C TYR A 95 -15.12 -23.55 0.70
N TRP A 96 -15.40 -22.25 0.70
CA TRP A 96 -16.48 -21.70 1.51
C TRP A 96 -17.84 -22.26 1.12
N LEU A 97 -18.11 -22.35 -0.19
CA LEU A 97 -19.32 -22.97 -0.71
C LEU A 97 -19.42 -24.44 -0.31
N TYR A 98 -18.34 -25.21 -0.43
CA TYR A 98 -18.29 -26.61 -0.03
C TYR A 98 -18.57 -26.79 1.47
N LYS A 99 -17.92 -26.01 2.33
CA LYS A 99 -18.03 -26.16 3.79
C LYS A 99 -19.37 -25.66 4.34
N LEU A 100 -20.00 -24.70 3.66
CA LEU A 100 -21.31 -24.15 4.04
C LEU A 100 -22.49 -24.88 3.38
N LYS A 101 -22.27 -25.74 2.38
CA LYS A 101 -23.35 -26.50 1.73
C LYS A 101 -23.88 -27.59 2.67
N SER A 102 -25.20 -27.65 2.83
CA SER A 102 -25.88 -28.71 3.59
C SER A 102 -25.82 -30.02 2.79
N ASN A 103 -25.38 -31.11 3.44
CA ASN A 103 -25.38 -32.46 2.86
C ASN A 103 -26.62 -33.27 3.27
N SER A 104 -27.63 -32.61 3.83
CA SER A 104 -28.82 -33.29 4.32
C SER A 104 -29.91 -33.33 3.26
N THR A 105 -30.23 -34.55 2.83
CA THR A 105 -31.55 -34.97 2.34
C THR A 105 -32.62 -34.69 3.40
N ALA A 106 -32.93 -33.42 3.69
CA ALA A 106 -33.91 -33.01 4.67
C ALA A 106 -34.92 -32.05 4.01
N SER A 107 -36.11 -32.59 3.78
CA SER A 107 -37.43 -31.99 3.51
C SER A 107 -37.55 -30.66 2.73
N PRO A 108 -38.44 -30.58 1.72
CA PRO A 108 -38.66 -29.40 0.88
C PRO A 108 -39.49 -28.31 1.61
N GLY A 109 -38.99 -27.77 2.72
CA GLY A 109 -39.76 -26.87 3.59
C GLY A 109 -39.02 -25.67 4.21
N ASP A 110 -37.69 -25.72 4.41
CA ASP A 110 -36.96 -24.59 5.03
C ASP A 110 -36.13 -23.81 4.00
N GLY A 111 -36.73 -22.74 3.47
CA GLY A 111 -36.13 -21.85 2.47
C GLY A 111 -34.93 -21.02 2.95
N HIS A 112 -34.54 -21.11 4.22
CA HIS A 112 -33.45 -20.32 4.81
C HIS A 112 -32.04 -20.92 4.62
N GLU A 113 -31.89 -22.24 4.40
CA GLU A 113 -30.56 -22.88 4.32
C GLU A 113 -29.83 -22.63 2.98
N THR A 114 -30.57 -22.37 1.89
CA THR A 114 -29.99 -22.07 0.57
C THR A 114 -29.39 -20.67 0.47
N ASP A 115 -29.84 -19.72 1.29
CA ASP A 115 -29.46 -18.31 1.16
C ASP A 115 -28.02 -18.02 1.61
N LEU A 116 -27.53 -18.70 2.65
CA LEU A 116 -26.24 -18.38 3.27
C LEU A 116 -25.04 -18.59 2.33
N SER A 117 -25.08 -19.66 1.54
CA SER A 117 -24.05 -20.02 0.56
C SER A 117 -24.13 -19.13 -0.69
N VAL A 118 -25.35 -18.77 -1.10
CA VAL A 118 -25.60 -17.93 -2.28
C VAL A 118 -25.14 -16.48 -2.05
N TYR A 119 -25.40 -15.92 -0.88
CA TYR A 119 -25.03 -14.55 -0.53
C TYR A 119 -23.70 -14.45 0.24
N PHE A 120 -22.93 -15.54 0.33
CA PHE A 120 -21.68 -15.60 1.09
C PHE A 120 -20.71 -14.48 0.71
N GLU A 121 -20.50 -14.23 -0.59
CA GLU A 121 -19.62 -13.17 -1.08
C GLU A 121 -20.10 -11.78 -0.67
N SER A 122 -21.41 -11.55 -0.68
CA SER A 122 -22.01 -10.29 -0.23
C SER A 122 -21.82 -10.09 1.27
N TYR A 123 -22.03 -11.12 2.09
CA TYR A 123 -21.77 -11.07 3.53
C TYR A 123 -20.30 -10.81 3.83
N LEU A 124 -19.40 -11.49 3.12
CA LEU A 124 -17.96 -11.36 3.26
C LEU A 124 -17.50 -9.93 2.90
N ALA A 125 -18.03 -9.35 1.82
CA ALA A 125 -17.75 -7.97 1.43
C ALA A 125 -18.26 -6.94 2.44
N ILE A 126 -19.45 -7.14 3.02
CA ILE A 126 -19.99 -6.25 4.06
C ILE A 126 -19.17 -6.37 5.35
N ALA A 127 -18.88 -7.60 5.77
CA ALA A 127 -18.11 -7.91 6.98
C ALA A 127 -16.67 -7.40 6.89
N SER A 128 -16.09 -7.28 5.69
CA SER A 128 -14.78 -6.65 5.53
C SER A 128 -14.86 -5.13 5.48
N THR A 129 -15.77 -4.55 4.68
CA THR A 129 -15.77 -3.11 4.39
C THR A 129 -16.27 -2.24 5.53
N VAL A 130 -17.36 -2.64 6.21
CA VAL A 130 -17.95 -1.81 7.28
C VAL A 130 -17.00 -1.66 8.48
N PRO A 131 -16.43 -2.74 9.05
CA PRO A 131 -15.48 -2.65 10.15
C PRO A 131 -14.17 -1.97 9.74
N SER A 132 -13.76 -2.14 8.48
CA SER A 132 -12.57 -1.50 7.92
C SER A 132 -12.64 0.02 7.96
N VAL A 133 -13.79 0.61 7.60
CA VAL A 133 -13.99 2.06 7.63
C VAL A 133 -13.92 2.57 9.07
N LEU A 134 -14.55 1.87 10.02
CA LEU A 134 -14.47 2.21 11.44
C LEU A 134 -13.03 2.10 11.97
N CYS A 135 -12.31 1.05 11.59
CA CYS A 135 -10.90 0.87 11.94
C CYS A 135 -10.00 1.93 11.31
N LEU A 136 -10.35 2.48 10.14
CA LEU A 136 -9.61 3.59 9.54
C LEU A 136 -9.77 4.88 10.36
N VAL A 137 -10.97 5.16 10.87
CA VAL A 137 -11.20 6.29 11.80
C VAL A 137 -10.46 6.05 13.11
N LEU A 138 -10.49 4.82 13.63
CA LEU A 138 -9.74 4.46 14.83
C LEU A 138 -8.23 4.61 14.61
N ASN A 139 -7.72 4.25 13.44
CA ASN A 139 -6.31 4.41 13.06
C ASN A 139 -5.86 5.88 13.17
N TYR A 140 -6.71 6.82 12.76
CA TYR A 140 -6.46 8.25 12.95
C TYR A 140 -6.41 8.65 14.43
N LEU A 141 -7.24 8.07 15.31
CA LEU A 141 -7.16 8.33 16.75
C LEU A 141 -5.91 7.71 17.38
N LEU A 142 -5.51 6.53 16.89
CA LEU A 142 -4.37 5.76 17.39
C LEU A 142 -3.01 6.30 16.94
N VAL A 143 -2.93 7.03 15.81
CA VAL A 143 -1.67 7.59 15.28
C VAL A 143 -0.93 8.46 16.31
N ASN A 144 -1.69 9.10 17.19
CA ASN A 144 -1.24 10.00 18.24
C ASN A 144 -0.89 9.27 19.54
N ARG A 145 -1.47 8.09 19.77
CA ARG A 145 -1.33 7.35 21.03
C ARG A 145 -0.28 6.26 20.97
N LEU A 146 -0.03 5.69 19.79
CA LEU A 146 0.83 4.53 19.60
C LEU A 146 1.90 4.83 18.56
N SER A 147 3.12 4.36 18.83
CA SER A 147 4.20 4.47 17.86
C SER A 147 3.87 3.68 16.57
N PRO A 148 4.36 4.12 15.40
CA PRO A 148 4.11 3.44 14.14
C PRO A 148 4.57 1.96 14.15
N ALA A 149 5.66 1.66 14.85
CA ALA A 149 6.18 0.30 14.98
C ALA A 149 5.26 -0.63 15.76
N VAL A 150 4.67 -0.16 16.86
CA VAL A 150 3.69 -0.93 17.64
C VAL A 150 2.44 -1.17 16.81
N ARG A 151 1.97 -0.18 16.04
CA ARG A 151 0.79 -0.34 15.17
C ARG A 151 1.03 -1.37 14.06
N ILE A 152 2.19 -1.35 13.41
CA ILE A 152 2.52 -2.28 12.31
C ILE A 152 2.74 -3.71 12.82
N ILE A 153 3.55 -3.89 13.85
CA ILE A 153 3.81 -5.23 14.39
C ILE A 153 2.55 -5.83 15.00
N SER A 154 1.78 -5.06 15.79
CA SER A 154 0.55 -5.59 16.40
C SER A 154 -0.49 -5.99 15.34
N SER A 155 -0.68 -5.18 14.30
CA SER A 155 -1.60 -5.53 13.20
C SER A 155 -1.14 -6.77 12.43
N LEU A 156 0.15 -6.88 12.07
CA LEU A 156 0.67 -8.07 11.41
C LEU A 156 0.54 -9.35 12.27
N LEU A 157 0.78 -9.26 13.58
CA LEU A 157 0.62 -10.39 14.51
C LEU A 157 -0.85 -10.80 14.66
N ILE A 158 -1.79 -9.83 14.69
CA ILE A 158 -3.23 -10.12 14.71
C ILE A 158 -3.64 -10.81 13.41
N ILE A 159 -3.21 -10.31 12.26
CA ILE A 159 -3.50 -10.93 10.96
C ILE A 159 -2.94 -12.37 10.92
N LEU A 160 -1.69 -12.56 11.33
CA LEU A 160 -1.06 -13.89 11.39
C LEU A 160 -1.82 -14.85 12.31
N ALA A 161 -2.19 -14.42 13.51
CA ALA A 161 -2.91 -15.26 14.46
C ALA A 161 -4.28 -15.71 13.91
N VAL A 162 -5.01 -14.79 13.28
CA VAL A 162 -6.32 -15.10 12.68
C VAL A 162 -6.18 -16.02 11.47
N PHE A 163 -5.15 -15.84 10.64
CA PHE A 163 -4.88 -16.73 9.52
C PHE A 163 -4.48 -18.13 9.97
N ILE A 164 -3.61 -18.27 10.99
CA ILE A 164 -3.27 -19.58 11.57
C ILE A 164 -4.53 -20.28 12.10
N ILE A 165 -5.41 -19.56 12.81
CA ILE A 165 -6.70 -20.12 13.27
C ILE A 165 -7.53 -20.58 12.07
N THR A 166 -7.60 -19.78 11.01
CA THR A 166 -8.33 -20.10 9.77
C THR A 166 -7.75 -21.36 9.10
N THR A 167 -6.42 -21.46 8.99
CA THR A 167 -5.69 -22.61 8.45
C THR A 167 -6.01 -23.88 9.23
N ILE A 168 -5.98 -23.82 10.57
CA ILE A 168 -6.35 -24.96 11.43
C ILE A 168 -7.82 -25.35 11.23
N MET A 169 -8.70 -24.35 11.18
CA MET A 169 -10.14 -24.53 10.96
C MET A 169 -10.47 -25.16 9.61
N VAL A 170 -9.57 -25.16 8.61
CA VAL A 170 -9.80 -25.86 7.34
C VAL A 170 -10.02 -27.36 7.55
N LYS A 171 -9.18 -28.00 8.36
CA LYS A 171 -9.19 -29.46 8.59
C LYS A 171 -10.14 -29.88 9.72
N VAL A 172 -10.58 -28.96 10.56
CA VAL A 172 -11.56 -29.25 11.62
C VAL A 172 -12.93 -29.50 11.01
N ASP A 173 -13.56 -30.63 11.36
CA ASP A 173 -14.93 -30.92 11.00
C ASP A 173 -15.88 -29.99 11.77
N THR A 174 -16.68 -29.23 11.04
CA THR A 174 -17.62 -28.26 11.61
C THR A 174 -19.09 -28.61 11.31
N SER A 175 -19.32 -29.87 10.93
CA SER A 175 -20.64 -30.42 10.62
C SER A 175 -21.69 -30.18 11.72
N GLY A 176 -21.29 -30.15 13.00
CA GLY A 176 -22.18 -29.91 14.14
C GLY A 176 -22.48 -28.44 14.49
N CYS A 177 -21.69 -27.47 13.99
CA CYS A 177 -21.76 -26.06 14.42
C CYS A 177 -21.63 -25.08 13.23
N ARG A 178 -22.35 -25.32 12.13
CA ARG A 178 -22.21 -24.55 10.87
C ARG A 178 -22.46 -23.04 11.03
N GLU A 179 -23.51 -22.64 11.75
CA GLU A 179 -23.81 -21.21 11.95
C GLU A 179 -22.71 -20.51 12.75
N GLN A 180 -22.20 -21.16 13.80
CA GLN A 180 -21.11 -20.63 14.61
C GLN A 180 -19.82 -20.47 13.79
N PHE A 181 -19.54 -21.42 12.89
CA PHE A 181 -18.44 -21.32 11.95
C PHE A 181 -18.62 -20.17 10.95
N PHE A 182 -19.83 -19.98 10.43
CA PHE A 182 -20.12 -18.88 9.53
C PHE A 182 -19.93 -17.52 10.20
N PHE A 183 -20.56 -17.29 11.36
CA PHE A 183 -20.39 -16.02 12.10
C PHE A 183 -18.96 -15.83 12.61
N GLY A 184 -18.29 -16.91 13.04
CA GLY A 184 -16.87 -16.88 13.40
C GLY A 184 -15.97 -16.51 12.22
N THR A 185 -16.27 -17.02 11.03
CA THR A 185 -15.58 -16.68 9.78
C THR A 185 -15.78 -15.21 9.44
N LEU A 186 -17.01 -14.69 9.49
CA LEU A 186 -17.28 -13.27 9.26
C LEU A 186 -16.59 -12.36 10.28
N ALA A 187 -16.57 -12.75 11.56
CA ALA A 187 -15.85 -12.01 12.60
C ALA A 187 -14.33 -12.03 12.37
N SER A 188 -13.77 -13.16 11.93
CA SER A 188 -12.35 -13.28 11.59
C SER A 188 -11.98 -12.38 10.41
N VAL A 189 -12.83 -12.33 9.38
CA VAL A 189 -12.68 -11.43 8.23
C VAL A 189 -12.73 -9.97 8.66
N ALA A 190 -13.71 -9.59 9.48
CA ALA A 190 -13.83 -8.24 10.01
C ALA A 190 -12.57 -7.80 10.77
N LEU A 191 -12.04 -8.69 11.61
CA LEU A 191 -10.82 -8.44 12.38
C LEU A 191 -9.58 -8.32 11.48
N VAL A 192 -9.42 -9.22 10.51
CA VAL A 192 -8.34 -9.17 9.51
C VAL A 192 -8.42 -7.88 8.71
N SER A 193 -9.58 -7.53 8.17
CA SER A 193 -9.73 -6.32 7.35
C SER A 193 -9.47 -5.04 8.16
N GLY A 194 -9.93 -4.99 9.42
CA GLY A 194 -9.61 -3.90 10.33
C GLY A 194 -8.10 -3.79 10.61
N ALA A 195 -7.45 -4.91 10.93
CA ALA A 195 -6.01 -4.96 11.17
C ALA A 195 -5.20 -4.63 9.90
N SER A 196 -5.62 -5.10 8.72
CA SER A 196 -4.99 -4.78 7.43
C SER A 196 -5.08 -3.31 7.06
N ASN A 197 -6.17 -2.62 7.43
CA ASN A 197 -6.28 -1.17 7.25
C ASN A 197 -5.40 -0.39 8.23
N LEU A 198 -5.33 -0.83 9.49
CA LEU A 198 -4.39 -0.28 10.46
C LEU A 198 -2.95 -0.47 9.98
N PHE A 199 -2.60 -1.66 9.50
CA PHE A 199 -1.30 -1.99 8.91
C PHE A 199 -1.00 -1.08 7.71
N SER A 200 -1.85 -1.10 6.68
CA SER A 200 -1.65 -0.34 5.45
C SER A 200 -1.53 1.15 5.73
N GLY A 201 -2.45 1.72 6.51
CA GLY A 201 -2.41 3.14 6.87
C GLY A 201 -1.17 3.53 7.68
N SER A 202 -0.67 2.63 8.54
CA SER A 202 0.58 2.88 9.28
C SER A 202 1.81 2.83 8.36
N VAL A 203 1.87 1.86 7.45
CA VAL A 203 2.99 1.74 6.50
C VAL A 203 3.01 2.89 5.50
N PHE A 204 1.86 3.32 4.98
CA PHE A 204 1.74 4.54 4.15
C PHE A 204 2.13 5.81 4.93
N GLY A 205 1.79 5.89 6.22
CA GLY A 205 2.21 6.99 7.08
C GLY A 205 3.74 7.08 7.21
N ILE A 206 4.41 5.93 7.42
CA ILE A 206 5.88 5.88 7.48
C ILE A 206 6.51 6.12 6.10
N SER A 207 5.93 5.59 5.03
CA SER A 207 6.47 5.74 3.66
C SER A 207 6.51 7.20 3.20
N GLY A 208 5.66 8.07 3.78
CA GLY A 208 5.67 9.51 3.55
C GLY A 208 6.97 10.22 3.96
N HIS A 209 7.78 9.61 4.84
CA HIS A 209 9.10 10.14 5.21
C HIS A 209 10.20 9.79 4.19
N TYR A 210 9.93 8.82 3.32
CA TYR A 210 10.87 8.35 2.31
C TYR A 210 10.60 9.03 0.97
N PRO A 211 11.57 9.02 0.04
CA PRO A 211 11.33 9.45 -1.33
C PRO A 211 10.12 8.72 -1.95
N MET A 212 9.39 9.40 -2.83
CA MET A 212 8.15 8.89 -3.47
C MET A 212 8.31 7.48 -4.06
N ARG A 213 9.51 7.12 -4.53
CA ARG A 213 9.83 5.78 -5.05
C ARG A 213 9.52 4.65 -4.05
N ILE A 214 9.69 4.87 -2.75
CA ILE A 214 9.41 3.87 -1.71
C ILE A 214 7.90 3.67 -1.51
N SER A 215 7.12 4.77 -1.51
CA SER A 215 5.65 4.70 -1.51
C SER A 215 5.12 4.01 -2.77
N GLN A 216 5.75 4.22 -3.93
CA GLN A 216 5.40 3.50 -5.17
C GLN A 216 5.70 1.99 -5.06
N ALA A 217 6.81 1.60 -4.39
CA ALA A 217 7.12 0.19 -4.13
C ALA A 217 5.98 -0.48 -3.34
N LEU A 218 5.49 0.19 -2.29
CA LEU A 218 4.37 -0.28 -1.49
C LEU A 218 3.08 -0.44 -2.32
N ILE A 219 2.74 0.58 -3.10
CA ILE A 219 1.56 0.60 -3.99
C ILE A 219 1.64 -0.50 -5.05
N SER A 220 2.84 -0.77 -5.56
CA SER A 220 3.07 -1.83 -6.55
C SER A 220 3.00 -3.22 -5.94
N GLY A 221 3.57 -3.40 -4.74
CA GLY A 221 3.47 -4.65 -3.98
C GLY A 221 2.02 -5.04 -3.70
N GLN A 222 1.16 -4.06 -3.46
CA GLN A 222 -0.29 -4.27 -3.33
C GLN A 222 -0.91 -4.96 -4.55
N ALA A 223 -0.59 -4.50 -5.76
CA ALA A 223 -1.07 -5.12 -7.00
C ALA A 223 -0.41 -6.48 -7.30
N MET A 224 0.85 -6.65 -6.90
CA MET A 224 1.51 -7.96 -6.95
C MET A 224 0.78 -8.99 -6.09
N GLY A 225 0.28 -8.61 -4.92
CA GLY A 225 -0.56 -9.49 -4.09
C GLY A 225 -1.82 -9.98 -4.81
N GLY A 226 -2.44 -9.15 -5.66
CA GLY A 226 -3.55 -9.55 -6.53
C GLY A 226 -3.12 -10.50 -7.65
N THR A 227 -1.99 -10.20 -8.29
CA THR A 227 -1.44 -11.04 -9.37
C THR A 227 -1.05 -12.43 -8.85
N LEU A 228 -0.36 -12.51 -7.72
CA LEU A 228 -0.02 -13.78 -7.07
C LEU A 228 -1.27 -14.59 -6.72
N SER A 229 -2.33 -13.92 -6.25
CA SER A 229 -3.62 -14.57 -5.98
C SER A 229 -4.24 -15.15 -7.23
N ALA A 230 -4.31 -14.37 -8.32
CA ALA A 230 -4.89 -14.84 -9.58
C ALA A 230 -4.09 -15.99 -10.21
N VAL A 231 -2.76 -15.95 -10.13
CA VAL A 231 -1.90 -17.06 -10.57
C VAL A 231 -2.17 -18.30 -9.72
N ALA A 232 -2.25 -18.14 -8.39
CA ALA A 232 -2.57 -19.24 -7.49
C ALA A 232 -3.95 -19.85 -7.82
N SER A 233 -4.97 -19.04 -8.12
CA SER A 233 -6.29 -19.51 -8.57
C SER A 233 -6.23 -20.36 -9.83
N ILE A 234 -5.42 -19.96 -10.81
CA ILE A 234 -5.28 -20.70 -12.07
C ILE A 234 -4.53 -22.02 -11.85
N VAL A 235 -3.46 -21.99 -11.06
CA VAL A 235 -2.68 -23.19 -10.72
C VAL A 235 -3.54 -24.19 -9.96
N ASP A 236 -4.33 -23.71 -9.00
CA ASP A 236 -5.28 -24.51 -8.24
C ASP A 236 -6.32 -25.16 -9.14
N LEU A 237 -6.93 -24.39 -10.04
CA LEU A 237 -7.89 -24.92 -11.01
C LEU A 237 -7.31 -26.01 -11.93
N ALA A 238 -6.00 -25.97 -12.17
CA ALA A 238 -5.29 -26.95 -12.99
C ALA A 238 -4.80 -28.18 -12.22
N ALA A 239 -4.43 -28.03 -10.94
CA ALA A 239 -3.71 -29.04 -10.17
C ALA A 239 -4.51 -29.65 -9.01
N ALA A 240 -5.55 -28.96 -8.53
CA ALA A 240 -6.31 -29.38 -7.36
C ALA A 240 -7.24 -30.55 -7.65
N LYS A 241 -7.13 -31.59 -6.81
CA LYS A 241 -8.07 -32.71 -6.77
C LYS A 241 -9.13 -32.53 -5.69
N ASP A 242 -8.76 -31.84 -4.61
CA ASP A 242 -9.60 -31.63 -3.43
C ASP A 242 -9.64 -30.16 -3.02
N VAL A 243 -10.86 -29.64 -2.81
CA VAL A 243 -11.12 -28.22 -2.50
C VAL A 243 -10.56 -27.82 -1.13
N THR A 244 -10.46 -28.75 -0.19
CA THR A 244 -9.93 -28.50 1.16
C THR A 244 -8.41 -28.40 1.20
N ASP A 245 -7.70 -29.23 0.40
CA ASP A 245 -6.24 -29.15 0.28
C ASP A 245 -5.81 -27.89 -0.47
N SER A 246 -6.60 -27.47 -1.45
CA SER A 246 -6.50 -26.18 -2.15
C SER A 246 -6.59 -25.00 -1.19
N ALA A 247 -7.64 -24.96 -0.37
CA ALA A 247 -7.82 -23.95 0.66
C ALA A 247 -6.67 -23.90 1.66
N LEU A 248 -6.20 -25.07 2.10
CA LEU A 248 -5.05 -25.17 3.00
C LEU A 248 -3.80 -24.55 2.36
N ALA A 249 -3.53 -24.84 1.09
CA ALA A 249 -2.40 -24.26 0.37
C ALA A 249 -2.49 -22.72 0.30
N TYR A 250 -3.67 -22.16 0.04
CA TYR A 250 -3.85 -20.69 0.05
C TYR A 250 -3.57 -20.07 1.41
N PHE A 251 -4.19 -20.58 2.48
CA PHE A 251 -4.03 -19.99 3.81
C PHE A 251 -2.63 -20.19 4.37
N LEU A 252 -2.01 -21.36 4.13
CA LEU A 252 -0.62 -21.61 4.50
C LEU A 252 0.36 -20.69 3.74
N THR A 253 0.10 -20.43 2.46
CA THR A 253 0.91 -19.47 1.69
C THR A 253 0.75 -18.06 2.26
N ALA A 254 -0.47 -17.63 2.63
CA ALA A 254 -0.66 -16.36 3.32
C ALA A 254 0.12 -16.31 4.64
N ASP A 255 0.07 -17.35 5.48
CA ASP A 255 0.80 -17.42 6.75
C ASP A 255 2.31 -17.20 6.55
N VAL A 256 2.90 -17.87 5.55
CA VAL A 256 4.33 -17.72 5.21
C VAL A 256 4.65 -16.29 4.76
N PHE A 257 3.83 -15.69 3.91
CA PHE A 257 4.03 -14.31 3.44
C PHE A 257 3.86 -13.30 4.57
N ILE A 258 2.87 -13.46 5.46
CA ILE A 258 2.69 -12.58 6.62
C ILE A 258 3.89 -12.69 7.56
N LEU A 259 4.38 -13.90 7.83
CA LEU A 259 5.58 -14.10 8.64
C LEU A 259 6.80 -13.43 8.00
N LEU A 260 6.96 -13.56 6.68
CA LEU A 260 8.01 -12.85 5.93
C LEU A 260 7.87 -11.34 6.07
N CYS A 261 6.66 -10.77 6.00
CA CYS A 261 6.41 -9.35 6.23
C CYS A 261 6.82 -8.91 7.64
N VAL A 262 6.55 -9.71 8.67
CA VAL A 262 6.99 -9.43 10.05
C VAL A 262 8.52 -9.38 10.11
N ILE A 263 9.21 -10.39 9.56
CA ILE A 263 10.68 -10.44 9.55
C ILE A 263 11.27 -9.24 8.80
N MET A 264 10.74 -8.91 7.62
CA MET A 264 11.20 -7.79 6.80
C MET A 264 10.97 -6.44 7.50
N TYR A 265 9.85 -6.27 8.21
CA TYR A 265 9.62 -5.08 9.01
C TYR A 265 10.60 -4.97 10.18
N LEU A 266 10.91 -6.07 10.87
CA LEU A 266 11.91 -6.08 11.95
C LEU A 266 13.34 -5.82 11.46
N LEU A 267 13.62 -6.08 10.19
CA LEU A 267 14.89 -5.77 9.55
C LEU A 267 15.01 -4.28 9.17
N LEU A 268 13.88 -3.59 8.96
CA LEU A 268 13.85 -2.21 8.48
C LEU A 268 14.67 -1.22 9.36
N PRO A 269 14.56 -1.21 10.70
CA PRO A 269 15.35 -0.30 11.55
C PRO A 269 16.85 -0.60 11.57
N LYS A 270 17.26 -1.80 11.14
CA LYS A 270 18.69 -2.20 11.09
C LYS A 270 19.39 -1.67 9.85
N LEU A 271 18.67 -1.12 8.87
CA LEU A 271 19.24 -0.56 7.65
C LEU A 271 19.63 0.90 7.86
N ASP A 272 20.89 1.24 7.53
CA ASP A 272 21.43 2.60 7.67
C ASP A 272 20.62 3.64 6.88
N TYR A 273 20.09 3.24 5.72
CA TYR A 273 19.20 4.08 4.90
C TYR A 273 17.92 4.46 5.64
N SER A 274 17.24 3.47 6.24
CA SER A 274 16.01 3.69 7.00
C SER A 274 16.26 4.53 8.24
N ARG A 275 17.34 4.24 8.97
CA ARG A 275 17.73 4.99 10.16
C ARG A 275 17.99 6.47 9.87
N HIS A 276 18.57 6.80 8.71
CA HIS A 276 18.80 8.19 8.33
C HIS A 276 17.51 9.01 8.18
N TYR A 277 16.49 8.44 7.52
CA TYR A 277 15.19 9.08 7.30
C TYR A 277 14.33 9.09 8.58
N MET A 278 14.37 8.03 9.39
CA MET A 278 13.64 7.99 10.65
C MET A 278 14.21 8.95 11.70
N LEU A 279 15.54 9.07 11.81
CA LEU A 279 16.19 10.00 12.74
C LEU A 279 16.04 11.48 12.33
N ALA A 280 16.00 11.78 11.02
CA ALA A 280 15.77 13.14 10.55
C ALA A 280 14.43 13.70 11.05
N VAL A 281 13.41 12.83 11.12
CA VAL A 281 12.07 13.19 11.60
C VAL A 281 12.04 13.42 13.11
N GLU A 282 12.72 12.58 13.90
CA GLU A 282 12.85 12.81 15.34
C GLU A 282 13.49 14.17 15.64
N CYS A 283 14.56 14.54 14.91
CA CYS A 283 15.19 15.86 15.04
C CYS A 283 14.28 17.03 14.61
N SER A 284 13.49 16.90 13.53
CA SER A 284 12.56 17.95 13.10
C SER A 284 11.32 18.07 13.99
N SER A 285 10.93 17.01 14.69
CA SER A 285 9.83 17.03 15.66
C SER A 285 10.25 17.52 17.06
N ALA A 286 11.55 17.54 17.34
CA ALA A 286 12.13 17.94 18.63
C ALA A 286 12.48 19.44 18.73
N THR A 287 12.18 20.25 17.70
CA THR A 287 12.31 21.72 17.78
C THR A 287 10.93 22.37 17.95
N PRO A 288 10.40 22.50 19.17
CA PRO A 288 9.61 23.65 19.52
C PRO A 288 10.55 24.83 19.79
N GLU A 289 10.18 25.98 19.24
CA GLU A 289 10.81 27.29 19.37
C GLU A 289 11.41 27.56 20.76
N THR A 290 12.73 27.72 20.86
CA THR A 290 13.38 28.76 21.70
C THR A 290 14.84 28.91 21.24
N CYS A 291 15.08 29.70 20.19
CA CYS A 291 16.35 30.37 20.00
C CYS A 291 16.08 31.87 20.14
N GLY A 292 16.06 32.32 21.38
CA GLY A 292 15.84 33.70 21.78
C GLY A 292 16.35 33.88 23.19
N GLU A 293 17.58 34.38 23.26
CA GLU A 293 18.23 35.14 24.34
C GLU A 293 18.21 34.58 25.78
N ALA A 294 19.43 34.42 26.30
CA ALA A 294 19.71 34.12 27.68
C ALA A 294 19.21 35.25 28.60
N GLU A 295 18.39 34.91 29.60
CA GLU A 295 18.53 35.44 30.96
C GLU A 295 17.73 34.60 31.98
N SER A 296 18.30 34.55 33.19
CA SER A 296 18.05 33.68 34.34
C SER A 296 16.63 33.71 34.92
N GLN A 297 16.07 32.56 35.33
CA GLN A 297 15.54 32.31 36.70
C GLN A 297 14.78 30.97 36.87
N GLU A 298 15.13 30.30 37.97
CA GLU A 298 14.40 29.41 38.88
C GLU A 298 13.59 28.17 38.42
N VAL A 299 13.75 27.15 39.26
CA VAL A 299 13.33 25.76 39.13
C VAL A 299 11.88 25.57 39.56
N ALA A 300 11.05 25.00 38.69
CA ALA A 300 9.80 24.33 39.05
C ALA A 300 9.61 23.07 38.16
N PRO A 301 9.05 21.96 38.68
CA PRO A 301 9.01 20.69 37.97
C PRO A 301 7.99 20.77 36.84
N VAL A 302 8.49 20.79 35.60
CA VAL A 302 7.68 20.74 34.39
C VAL A 302 6.99 19.38 34.33
N SER A 303 5.68 19.37 34.53
CA SER A 303 4.81 18.26 34.15
C SER A 303 4.85 18.12 32.62
N ILE A 304 5.66 17.19 32.14
CA ILE A 304 5.70 16.77 30.74
C ILE A 304 4.40 15.99 30.45
N VAL A 305 3.28 16.70 30.34
CA VAL A 305 2.14 16.21 29.57
C VAL A 305 2.40 16.73 28.17
N SER A 306 3.09 15.93 27.34
CA SER A 306 3.09 16.15 25.89
C SER A 306 1.63 16.22 25.45
N SER A 307 1.14 17.43 25.21
CA SER A 307 -0.13 17.66 24.55
C SER A 307 0.03 17.07 23.16
N VAL A 308 -0.47 15.85 22.98
CA VAL A 308 -0.51 15.20 21.69
C VAL A 308 -1.54 15.94 20.85
N SER A 309 -1.11 17.05 20.26
CA SER A 309 -1.94 17.86 19.37
C SER A 309 -2.25 17.02 18.15
N ALA A 310 -3.54 16.78 17.91
CA ALA A 310 -3.96 16.05 16.72
C ALA A 310 -3.44 16.78 15.47
N PRO A 311 -2.89 16.07 14.48
CA PRO A 311 -2.37 16.70 13.28
C PRO A 311 -3.49 17.52 12.63
N PRO A 312 -3.20 18.75 12.16
CA PRO A 312 -4.24 19.63 11.65
C PRO A 312 -4.80 19.04 10.34
N LEU A 313 -5.89 18.29 10.44
CA LEU A 313 -6.52 17.57 9.33
C LEU A 313 -7.05 18.51 8.25
N LYS A 314 -7.65 19.62 8.67
CA LYS A 314 -8.29 20.58 7.77
C LYS A 314 -7.34 21.09 6.68
N PRO A 315 -6.14 21.62 6.99
CA PRO A 315 -5.21 22.08 5.95
C PRO A 315 -4.65 20.94 5.11
N ILE A 316 -4.41 19.75 5.68
CA ILE A 316 -3.93 18.59 4.92
C ILE A 316 -4.98 18.17 3.90
N LEU A 317 -6.23 18.00 4.33
CA LEU A 317 -7.33 17.61 3.48
C LEU A 317 -7.60 18.66 2.40
N GLN A 318 -7.56 19.95 2.74
CA GLN A 318 -7.71 21.03 1.76
C GLN A 318 -6.61 21.01 0.69
N LYS A 319 -5.40 20.56 1.02
CA LYS A 319 -4.30 20.43 0.06
C LYS A 319 -4.39 19.18 -0.80
N THR A 320 -4.93 18.08 -0.27
CA THR A 320 -4.96 16.77 -0.95
C THR A 320 -6.32 16.37 -1.53
N TRP A 321 -7.36 17.18 -1.36
CA TRP A 321 -8.74 16.80 -1.71
C TRP A 321 -8.89 16.36 -3.17
N LEU A 322 -8.26 17.06 -4.11
CA LEU A 322 -8.35 16.75 -5.55
C LEU A 322 -7.74 15.38 -5.85
N LEU A 323 -6.55 15.09 -5.30
CA LEU A 323 -5.91 13.79 -5.47
C LEU A 323 -6.73 12.68 -4.80
N GLY A 324 -7.30 12.96 -3.62
CA GLY A 324 -8.22 12.05 -2.93
C GLY A 324 -9.46 11.73 -3.77
N LEU A 325 -10.04 12.74 -4.44
CA LEU A 325 -11.19 12.57 -5.33
C LEU A 325 -10.81 11.74 -6.56
N CYS A 326 -9.65 11.97 -7.18
CA CYS A 326 -9.18 11.14 -8.29
C CYS A 326 -9.02 9.68 -7.88
N VAL A 327 -8.38 9.41 -6.74
CA VAL A 327 -8.20 8.05 -6.22
C VAL A 327 -9.55 7.40 -5.90
N PHE A 328 -10.45 8.15 -5.25
CA PHE A 328 -11.81 7.68 -4.99
C PHE A 328 -12.54 7.30 -6.27
N TYR A 329 -12.50 8.15 -7.30
CA TYR A 329 -13.18 7.90 -8.57
C TYR A 329 -12.63 6.67 -9.28
N VAL A 330 -11.30 6.50 -9.30
CA VAL A 330 -10.64 5.30 -9.88
C VAL A 330 -11.11 4.04 -9.17
N PHE A 331 -11.02 3.97 -7.84
CA PHE A 331 -11.46 2.78 -7.09
C PHE A 331 -12.97 2.55 -7.15
N PHE A 332 -13.77 3.62 -7.20
CA PHE A 332 -15.23 3.52 -7.33
C PHE A 332 -15.62 2.84 -8.64
N VAL A 333 -15.07 3.31 -9.78
CA VAL A 333 -15.32 2.70 -11.08
C VAL A 333 -14.77 1.28 -11.12
N SER A 334 -13.55 1.04 -10.61
CA SER A 334 -12.95 -0.29 -10.57
C SER A 334 -13.78 -1.31 -9.79
N ILE A 335 -14.27 -0.98 -8.59
CA ILE A 335 -15.02 -1.91 -7.74
C ILE A 335 -16.45 -2.17 -8.24
N ILE A 336 -17.07 -1.20 -8.93
CA ILE A 336 -18.37 -1.39 -9.58
C ILE A 336 -18.28 -2.41 -10.71
N VAL A 337 -17.19 -2.38 -11.49
CA VAL A 337 -17.02 -3.26 -12.66
C VAL A 337 -16.39 -4.59 -12.26
N PHE A 338 -15.30 -4.57 -11.48
CA PHE A 338 -14.54 -5.73 -11.07
C PHE A 338 -14.69 -6.01 -9.55
N PRO A 339 -14.99 -7.25 -9.13
CA PRO A 339 -15.17 -8.45 -9.94
C PRO A 339 -16.63 -8.67 -10.41
N ALA A 340 -17.62 -7.98 -9.84
CA ALA A 340 -19.04 -8.34 -9.96
C ALA A 340 -19.56 -8.42 -11.41
N VAL A 341 -19.29 -7.41 -12.24
CA VAL A 341 -19.73 -7.40 -13.64
C VAL A 341 -18.78 -8.26 -14.49
N SER A 342 -17.47 -8.10 -14.30
CA SER A 342 -16.45 -8.78 -15.10
C SER A 342 -16.46 -10.30 -14.98
N SER A 343 -16.82 -10.86 -13.82
CA SER A 343 -16.89 -12.31 -13.58
C SER A 343 -18.10 -12.96 -14.26
N GLY A 344 -19.11 -12.18 -14.63
CA GLY A 344 -20.28 -12.64 -15.38
C GLY A 344 -20.03 -12.78 -16.89
N ILE A 345 -18.88 -12.30 -17.41
CA ILE A 345 -18.54 -12.39 -18.82
C ILE A 345 -18.19 -13.83 -19.19
N GLN A 346 -18.83 -14.34 -20.25
CA GLN A 346 -18.64 -15.71 -20.75
C GLN A 346 -18.06 -15.69 -22.16
N SER A 347 -17.37 -16.78 -22.53
CA SER A 347 -16.85 -16.95 -23.89
C SER A 347 -17.99 -17.12 -24.89
N VAL A 348 -17.90 -16.44 -26.04
CA VAL A 348 -18.84 -16.60 -27.16
C VAL A 348 -18.82 -18.04 -27.72
N ASN A 349 -17.67 -18.71 -27.64
CA ASN A 349 -17.48 -20.09 -28.10
C ASN A 349 -17.61 -21.10 -26.95
N ARG A 350 -18.55 -20.89 -26.01
CA ARG A 350 -18.78 -21.79 -24.88
C ARG A 350 -19.13 -23.22 -25.33
N ASP A 351 -19.78 -23.35 -26.49
CA ASP A 351 -20.23 -24.62 -27.04
C ASP A 351 -19.09 -25.46 -27.67
N SER A 352 -17.88 -24.92 -27.78
CA SER A 352 -16.73 -25.67 -28.32
C SER A 352 -16.19 -26.75 -27.37
N ALA A 353 -16.77 -26.89 -26.16
CA ALA A 353 -16.40 -27.84 -25.10
C ALA A 353 -14.91 -27.82 -24.69
N SER A 354 -14.17 -26.79 -25.10
CA SER A 354 -12.76 -26.62 -24.75
C SER A 354 -12.63 -26.13 -23.31
N PRO A 355 -11.76 -26.73 -22.47
CA PRO A 355 -11.50 -26.24 -21.11
C PRO A 355 -11.10 -24.76 -21.07
N TRP A 356 -10.50 -24.26 -22.15
CA TRP A 356 -10.10 -22.86 -22.31
C TRP A 356 -11.30 -21.91 -22.39
N THR A 357 -12.40 -22.33 -23.01
CA THR A 357 -13.60 -21.49 -23.19
C THR A 357 -14.59 -21.61 -22.03
N THR A 358 -14.59 -22.74 -21.31
CA THR A 358 -15.53 -23.00 -20.20
C THR A 358 -14.94 -22.75 -18.82
N THR A 359 -13.69 -23.17 -18.58
CA THR A 359 -13.12 -23.26 -17.22
C THR A 359 -12.09 -22.17 -16.97
N TYR A 360 -11.17 -21.96 -17.92
CA TYR A 360 -10.08 -20.98 -17.76
C TYR A 360 -10.42 -19.57 -18.24
N PHE A 361 -11.48 -19.39 -19.04
CA PHE A 361 -11.80 -18.10 -19.65
C PHE A 361 -11.97 -16.99 -18.60
N THR A 362 -12.85 -17.17 -17.63
CA THR A 362 -13.16 -16.15 -16.62
C THR A 362 -11.97 -15.88 -15.67
N PRO A 363 -11.28 -16.90 -15.10
CA PRO A 363 -10.07 -16.68 -14.31
C PRO A 363 -8.96 -15.94 -15.08
N LEU A 364 -8.77 -16.26 -16.37
CA LEU A 364 -7.69 -15.68 -17.17
C LEU A 364 -8.02 -14.23 -17.60
N THR A 365 -9.22 -14.00 -18.13
CA THR A 365 -9.60 -12.72 -18.73
C THR A 365 -10.13 -11.71 -17.72
N SER A 366 -10.87 -12.15 -16.69
CA SER A 366 -11.46 -11.25 -15.71
C SER A 366 -10.53 -11.01 -14.53
N PHE A 367 -9.88 -12.05 -14.00
CA PHE A 367 -9.04 -11.93 -12.80
C PHE A 367 -7.55 -11.74 -13.12
N PHE A 368 -6.93 -12.63 -13.90
CA PHE A 368 -5.49 -12.54 -14.18
C PHE A 368 -5.13 -11.32 -15.00
N LEU A 369 -5.82 -11.07 -16.12
CA LEU A 369 -5.58 -9.89 -16.95
C LEU A 369 -5.77 -8.58 -16.18
N TYR A 370 -6.82 -8.48 -15.36
CA TYR A 370 -7.06 -7.29 -14.51
C TYR A 370 -5.88 -7.05 -13.55
N ASN A 371 -5.47 -8.08 -12.80
CA ASN A 371 -4.39 -7.96 -11.82
C ASN A 371 -3.03 -7.65 -12.48
N VAL A 372 -2.75 -8.25 -13.63
CA VAL A 372 -1.52 -7.95 -14.40
C VAL A 372 -1.56 -6.52 -14.94
N ALA A 373 -2.69 -6.05 -15.46
CA ALA A 373 -2.84 -4.68 -15.94
C ALA A 373 -2.70 -3.65 -14.81
N ASP A 374 -3.31 -3.88 -13.64
CA ASP A 374 -3.15 -3.03 -12.45
C ASP A 374 -1.69 -3.00 -11.98
N PHE A 375 -1.02 -4.15 -11.94
CA PHE A 375 0.40 -4.24 -11.59
C PHE A 375 1.28 -3.48 -12.59
N CYS A 376 1.11 -3.71 -13.89
CA CYS A 376 1.86 -3.02 -14.94
C CYS A 376 1.64 -1.50 -14.90
N GLY A 377 0.41 -1.04 -14.65
CA GLY A 377 0.10 0.38 -14.52
C GLY A 377 0.86 1.06 -13.37
N ARG A 378 0.91 0.42 -12.20
CA ARG A 378 1.63 0.91 -11.02
C ARG A 378 3.15 0.81 -11.16
N GLN A 379 3.64 -0.17 -11.90
CA GLN A 379 5.06 -0.27 -12.23
C GLN A 379 5.50 0.81 -13.22
N ALA A 380 4.67 1.12 -14.22
CA ALA A 380 4.96 2.18 -15.17
C ALA A 380 5.10 3.55 -14.48
N THR A 381 4.27 3.85 -13.48
CA THR A 381 4.41 5.09 -12.69
C THR A 381 5.70 5.12 -11.86
N ALA A 382 6.12 3.98 -11.29
CA ALA A 382 7.38 3.89 -10.56
C ALA A 382 8.61 4.14 -11.48
N MET A 383 8.56 3.64 -12.72
CA MET A 383 9.64 3.83 -13.71
C MET A 383 9.65 5.26 -14.25
N ALA A 384 8.49 5.82 -14.61
CA ALA A 384 8.38 7.17 -15.14
C ALA A 384 8.69 8.26 -14.11
N ALA A 385 8.39 8.03 -12.83
CA ALA A 385 8.79 8.93 -11.76
C ALA A 385 10.32 8.91 -11.52
N GLY A 386 10.99 7.79 -11.83
CA GLY A 386 12.44 7.66 -11.72
C GLY A 386 13.23 8.32 -12.85
N THR A 387 12.59 8.65 -13.98
CA THR A 387 13.24 9.27 -15.15
C THR A 387 13.12 10.78 -15.20
N ARG A 388 12.36 11.42 -14.31
CA ARG A 388 12.37 12.90 -14.22
C ARG A 388 13.66 13.35 -13.54
N PRO A 389 14.60 14.01 -14.23
CA PRO A 389 15.73 14.63 -13.56
C PRO A 389 15.19 15.69 -12.62
N HIS A 390 15.74 15.75 -11.41
CA HIS A 390 15.53 16.87 -10.49
C HIS A 390 15.94 18.16 -11.22
N GLN A 391 14.97 18.90 -11.76
CA GLN A 391 15.14 20.28 -12.20
C GLN A 391 14.83 21.22 -11.04
#